data_AF-A0A535AB43-F1
#
_entry.id   AF-A0A535AB43-F1
#
_cell.length_a   1.000
_cell.length_b   1.000
_cell.length_c   1.000
_cell.angle_alpha   90.00
_cell.angle_beta   90.00
_cell.angle_gamma   90.00
#
_symmetry.space_group_name_H-M   'P 1'
#
loop_
_entity.id
_entity.type
_entity.pdbx_description
1 polymer ?
#
loop_
_entity_poly.entity_id
_entity_poly.type
_entity_poly.pdbx_seq_one_letter_code
_entity_poly.pdbx_strand_id
1 'polypeptide(L)'
;MKLQEYRSKEILASHGVPVSVGEVATTPAQARAAADRIGGPVVVKAQVLVGGRGKAGGVKLAADPAEAEARAAEILGMTIKDVTVRTVLIAPAAEIAHEYYLGIVLDRASRAVAVIASAEGGVEIEETARTNPDAVLRLPLHPLLGLLEHNVRRVAFFLGLSPDLRGQFGSILRGLAEAFASSDADLAEINPLVVTAGGELLALDAKIVLDDSGLYRHPDLEAMRDANEEEPSEIAAREAGINFIKLDGSIGCMVNGAGLAMATMDLVKLAGGEPANFLDIGGGAKADRVAAAFRIILDDPNVRAILVNIFGGITRGDEVARGIVEARATLQRQVPMVVRIVGTNAAEAAQILEAANLITAASLDEAAARAVAAARGEAPA
;
A
#
# COMPACT_ATOMS: atom_id res chain seq x y z
N MET A 1 -1.26 1.23 5.91
CA MET A 1 0.15 0.78 5.93
C MET A 1 0.25 -0.72 5.74
N LYS A 2 1.15 -1.21 4.87
CA LYS A 2 1.42 -2.66 4.73
C LYS A 2 2.59 -3.07 5.62
N LEU A 3 2.54 -4.27 6.19
CA LEU A 3 3.62 -4.85 6.97
C LEU A 3 4.36 -5.94 6.19
N GLN A 4 5.67 -6.05 6.43
CA GLN A 4 6.46 -7.20 5.98
C GLN A 4 5.90 -8.50 6.55
N GLU A 5 6.16 -9.63 5.89
CA GLU A 5 5.69 -10.95 6.33
C GLU A 5 6.16 -11.25 7.76
N TYR A 6 7.45 -11.03 8.06
CA TYR A 6 7.98 -11.34 9.40
C TYR A 6 7.30 -10.51 10.50
N ARG A 7 6.99 -9.23 10.25
CA ARG A 7 6.23 -8.36 11.17
C ARG A 7 4.79 -8.83 11.33
N SER A 8 4.15 -9.22 10.24
CA SER A 8 2.81 -9.79 10.26
C SER A 8 2.78 -11.06 11.14
N LYS A 9 3.79 -11.92 11.01
CA LYS A 9 3.96 -13.13 11.84
C LYS A 9 4.21 -12.81 13.31
N GLU A 10 5.02 -11.80 13.63
CA GLU A 10 5.24 -11.35 15.02
C GLU A 10 3.91 -10.94 15.68
N ILE A 11 3.08 -10.17 14.98
CA ILE A 11 1.75 -9.76 15.46
C ILE A 11 0.86 -10.98 15.68
N LEU A 12 0.77 -11.90 14.71
CA LEU A 12 -0.03 -13.12 14.84
C LEU A 12 0.45 -14.02 15.99
N ALA A 13 1.77 -14.17 16.15
CA ALA A 13 2.36 -14.95 17.24
C ALA A 13 2.01 -14.36 18.61
N SER A 14 1.99 -13.03 18.74
CA SER A 14 1.58 -12.35 19.99
C SER A 14 0.12 -12.61 20.38
N HIS A 15 -0.71 -13.00 19.41
CA HIS A 15 -2.11 -13.40 19.59
C HIS A 15 -2.30 -14.93 19.61
N GLY A 16 -1.23 -15.70 19.84
CA GLY A 16 -1.30 -17.15 20.01
C GLY A 16 -1.52 -17.94 18.72
N VAL A 17 -1.37 -17.31 17.54
CA VAL A 17 -1.38 -18.03 16.27
C VAL A 17 -0.02 -18.73 16.09
N PRO A 18 0.02 -20.06 15.85
CA PRO A 18 1.25 -20.77 15.56
C PRO A 18 1.75 -20.31 14.18
N VAL A 19 2.93 -19.70 14.16
CA VAL A 19 3.61 -19.23 12.95
C VAL A 19 4.92 -19.98 12.76
N SER A 20 5.36 -20.08 11.50
CA SER A 20 6.75 -20.46 11.22
C SER A 20 7.70 -19.34 11.66
N VAL A 21 8.28 -19.48 12.86
CA VAL A 21 9.25 -18.52 13.41
C VAL A 21 10.52 -18.58 12.57
N GLY A 22 10.94 -17.44 12.06
CA GLY A 22 12.16 -17.31 11.27
C GLY A 22 13.01 -16.13 11.73
N GLU A 23 14.22 -16.05 11.22
CA GLU A 23 15.16 -14.98 11.49
C GLU A 23 15.40 -14.13 10.24
N VAL A 24 15.50 -12.82 10.44
CA VAL A 24 15.75 -11.86 9.37
C VAL A 24 17.26 -11.76 9.10
N ALA A 25 17.64 -11.74 7.83
CA ALA A 25 19.00 -11.53 7.37
C ALA A 25 19.07 -10.47 6.27
N THR A 26 20.07 -9.59 6.34
CA THR A 26 20.40 -8.59 5.31
C THR A 26 21.69 -8.92 4.56
N THR A 27 22.36 -10.00 4.95
CA THR A 27 23.56 -10.52 4.29
C THR A 27 23.51 -12.04 4.16
N PRO A 28 24.18 -12.63 3.15
CA PRO A 28 24.27 -14.09 3.02
C PRO A 28 24.85 -14.79 4.27
N ALA A 29 25.87 -14.18 4.89
CA ALA A 29 26.49 -14.74 6.11
C ALA A 29 25.51 -14.78 7.30
N GLN A 30 24.64 -13.78 7.45
CA GLN A 30 23.58 -13.81 8.46
C GLN A 30 22.54 -14.91 8.15
N ALA A 31 22.21 -15.12 6.88
CA ALA A 31 21.31 -16.19 6.47
C ALA A 31 21.87 -17.57 6.81
N ARG A 32 23.17 -17.79 6.56
CA ARG A 32 23.89 -19.00 7.00
C ARG A 32 23.76 -19.21 8.51
N ALA A 33 24.06 -18.18 9.29
CA ALA A 33 24.04 -18.26 10.74
C ALA A 33 22.63 -18.53 11.30
N ALA A 34 21.58 -17.99 10.67
CA ALA A 34 20.19 -18.28 11.00
C ALA A 34 19.83 -19.75 10.70
N ALA A 35 20.21 -20.25 9.52
CA ALA A 35 20.00 -21.65 9.17
C ALA A 35 20.74 -22.62 10.10
N ASP A 36 21.98 -22.29 10.49
CA ASP A 36 22.76 -23.03 11.50
C ASP A 36 21.99 -23.13 12.84
N ARG A 37 21.34 -22.04 13.29
CA ARG A 37 20.56 -22.02 14.54
C ARG A 37 19.25 -22.78 14.44
N ILE A 38 18.56 -22.71 13.31
CA ILE A 38 17.29 -23.41 13.08
C ILE A 38 17.50 -24.93 13.07
N GLY A 39 18.63 -25.41 12.55
CA GLY A 39 19.03 -26.82 12.69
C GLY A 39 18.20 -27.79 11.84
N GLY A 40 18.08 -27.51 10.54
CA GLY A 40 17.39 -28.34 9.56
C GLY A 40 17.23 -27.63 8.22
N PRO A 41 16.49 -28.21 7.26
CA PRO A 41 16.15 -27.54 6.01
C PRO A 41 15.37 -26.25 6.29
N VAL A 42 15.68 -25.20 5.53
CA VAL A 42 15.07 -23.88 5.67
C VAL A 42 14.49 -23.40 4.34
N VAL A 43 13.62 -22.40 4.42
CA VAL A 43 13.18 -21.59 3.29
C VAL A 43 13.73 -20.18 3.43
N VAL A 44 14.31 -19.66 2.35
CA VAL A 44 14.79 -18.29 2.21
C VAL A 44 13.73 -17.49 1.44
N LYS A 45 13.10 -16.52 2.10
CA LYS A 45 11.97 -15.74 1.56
C LYS A 45 12.33 -14.26 1.47
N ALA A 46 12.29 -13.69 0.27
CA ALA A 46 12.37 -12.25 0.05
C ALA A 46 11.33 -11.52 0.91
N GLN A 47 11.77 -10.49 1.63
CA GLN A 47 10.88 -9.59 2.35
C GLN A 47 10.65 -8.36 1.47
N VAL A 48 9.51 -8.38 0.78
CA VAL A 48 8.95 -7.27 0.01
C VAL A 48 7.45 -7.21 0.22
N LEU A 49 6.86 -6.02 0.21
CA LEU A 49 5.42 -5.80 0.41
C LEU A 49 4.57 -6.21 -0.81
N VAL A 50 5.21 -6.45 -1.95
CA VAL A 50 4.55 -6.92 -3.17
C VAL A 50 4.33 -8.44 -3.16
N GLY A 51 3.13 -8.88 -3.55
CA GLY A 51 2.79 -10.30 -3.70
C GLY A 51 3.45 -10.95 -4.94
N GLY A 52 3.41 -12.29 -5.02
CA GLY A 52 3.95 -13.06 -6.15
C GLY A 52 5.44 -13.43 -6.03
N ARG A 53 6.03 -13.32 -4.84
CA ARG A 53 7.46 -13.56 -4.56
C ARG A 53 7.95 -14.93 -5.03
N GLY A 54 7.15 -15.99 -4.79
CA GLY A 54 7.51 -17.35 -5.22
C GLY A 54 7.67 -17.49 -6.73
N LYS A 55 6.73 -16.93 -7.51
CA LYS A 55 6.79 -16.92 -8.98
C LYS A 55 7.98 -16.11 -9.51
N ALA A 56 8.39 -15.08 -8.79
CA ALA A 56 9.56 -14.26 -9.12
C ALA A 56 10.90 -14.89 -8.69
N GLY A 57 10.89 -16.08 -8.08
CA GLY A 57 12.11 -16.73 -7.57
C GLY A 57 12.62 -16.18 -6.23
N GLY A 58 11.83 -15.36 -5.55
CA GLY A 58 12.14 -14.80 -4.23
C GLY A 58 11.84 -15.74 -3.06
N VAL A 59 11.45 -16.99 -3.31
CA VAL A 59 11.23 -18.01 -2.26
C VAL A 59 11.96 -19.28 -2.69
N LYS A 60 12.96 -19.71 -1.91
CA LYS A 60 13.80 -20.88 -2.24
C LYS A 60 14.03 -21.76 -1.02
N LEU A 61 13.95 -23.08 -1.22
CA LEU A 61 14.36 -24.06 -0.21
C LEU A 61 15.88 -24.20 -0.18
N ALA A 62 16.40 -24.47 1.01
CA ALA A 62 17.80 -24.80 1.25
C ALA A 62 17.88 -25.97 2.22
N ALA A 63 18.61 -27.02 1.85
CA ALA A 63 18.75 -28.24 2.66
C ALA A 63 19.68 -28.04 3.86
N ASP A 64 20.64 -27.12 3.75
CA ASP A 64 21.65 -26.87 4.75
C ASP A 64 22.05 -25.38 4.83
N PRO A 65 22.85 -24.98 5.84
CA PRO A 65 23.27 -23.60 6.03
C PRO A 65 24.11 -23.01 4.88
N ALA A 66 24.90 -23.82 4.18
CA ALA A 66 25.69 -23.35 3.04
C ALA A 66 24.79 -23.08 1.83
N GLU A 67 23.79 -23.92 1.60
CA GLU A 67 22.76 -23.65 0.59
C GLU A 67 21.93 -22.40 0.95
N ALA A 68 21.60 -22.20 2.23
CA ALA A 68 20.89 -21.00 2.68
C ALA A 68 21.66 -19.70 2.38
N GLU A 69 22.98 -19.72 2.58
CA GLU A 69 23.88 -18.62 2.18
C GLU A 69 23.80 -18.35 0.67
N ALA A 70 23.93 -19.39 -0.15
CA ALA A 70 23.88 -19.28 -1.60
C ALA A 70 22.52 -18.75 -2.09
N ARG A 71 21.40 -19.26 -1.55
CA ARG A 71 20.06 -18.77 -1.89
C ARG A 71 19.84 -17.33 -1.47
N ALA A 72 20.35 -16.93 -0.30
CA ALA A 72 20.29 -15.55 0.15
C ALA A 72 21.11 -14.62 -0.77
N ALA A 73 22.28 -15.04 -1.25
CA ALA A 73 23.06 -14.27 -2.22
C ALA A 73 22.37 -14.11 -3.59
N GLU A 74 21.57 -15.10 -4.00
CA GLU A 74 20.76 -15.00 -5.21
C GLU A 74 19.55 -14.06 -5.05
N ILE A 75 18.97 -13.99 -3.86
CA ILE A 75 17.74 -13.22 -3.58
C ILE A 75 18.06 -11.78 -3.19
N LEU A 76 19.06 -11.54 -2.34
CA LEU A 76 19.42 -10.19 -1.91
C LEU A 76 19.91 -9.37 -3.10
N GLY A 77 19.33 -8.19 -3.30
CA GLY A 77 19.60 -7.30 -4.43
C GLY A 77 18.80 -7.60 -5.69
N MET A 78 18.00 -8.67 -5.74
CA MET A 78 17.09 -8.90 -6.86
C MET A 78 15.96 -7.88 -6.86
N THR A 79 15.39 -7.60 -8.03
CA THR A 79 14.20 -6.75 -8.17
C THR A 79 12.96 -7.60 -8.40
N ILE A 80 11.92 -7.42 -7.57
CA ILE A 80 10.61 -8.05 -7.73
C ILE A 80 9.58 -6.95 -7.98
N LYS A 81 8.98 -6.95 -9.19
CA LYS A 81 7.96 -5.98 -9.65
C LYS A 81 8.31 -4.48 -9.60
N ASP A 82 9.51 -4.10 -9.14
CA ASP A 82 10.11 -2.74 -9.03
C ASP A 82 10.75 -2.50 -7.65
N VAL A 83 10.54 -3.42 -6.71
CA VAL A 83 11.13 -3.35 -5.36
C VAL A 83 12.42 -4.16 -5.32
N THR A 84 13.51 -3.52 -4.85
CA THR A 84 14.77 -4.22 -4.57
C THR A 84 14.67 -4.96 -3.25
N VAL A 85 14.97 -6.26 -3.26
CA VAL A 85 14.99 -7.09 -2.05
C VAL A 85 16.24 -6.75 -1.22
N ARG A 86 16.04 -6.12 -0.06
CA ARG A 86 17.13 -5.77 0.87
C ARG A 86 17.26 -6.73 2.05
N THR A 87 16.24 -7.54 2.25
CA THR A 87 16.06 -8.36 3.44
C THR A 87 15.45 -9.71 3.05
N VAL A 88 15.92 -10.78 3.67
CA VAL A 88 15.34 -12.13 3.55
C VAL A 88 14.93 -12.65 4.93
N LEU A 89 13.88 -13.45 4.96
CA LEU A 89 13.44 -14.23 6.11
C LEU A 89 13.91 -15.67 5.93
N ILE A 90 14.63 -16.20 6.93
CA ILE A 90 15.06 -17.59 7.00
C ILE A 90 14.13 -18.30 7.98
N ALA A 91 13.31 -19.22 7.50
CA ALA A 91 12.34 -19.94 8.31
C ALA A 91 12.51 -21.46 8.14
N PRO A 92 12.14 -22.29 9.13
CA PRO A 92 12.12 -23.74 8.98
C PRO A 92 11.27 -24.14 7.77
N ALA A 93 11.77 -25.10 6.97
CA ALA A 93 10.94 -25.73 5.96
C ALA A 93 9.88 -26.60 6.64
N ALA A 94 8.64 -26.54 6.17
CA ALA A 94 7.55 -27.37 6.67
C ALA A 94 7.18 -28.41 5.61
N GLU A 95 6.95 -29.65 6.03
CA GLU A 95 6.29 -30.65 5.20
C GLU A 95 4.78 -30.41 5.23
N ILE A 96 4.22 -30.09 4.06
CA ILE A 96 2.85 -29.62 3.91
C ILE A 96 1.96 -30.78 3.44
N ALA A 97 0.96 -31.14 4.25
CA ALA A 97 -0.06 -32.11 3.88
C ALA A 97 -1.24 -31.47 3.14
N HIS A 98 -1.60 -30.24 3.52
CA HIS A 98 -2.67 -29.47 2.89
C HIS A 98 -2.51 -27.97 3.13
N GLU A 99 -3.00 -27.15 2.20
CA GLU A 99 -2.92 -25.69 2.27
C GLU A 99 -4.33 -25.08 2.25
N TYR A 100 -4.62 -24.24 3.24
CA TYR A 100 -5.84 -23.45 3.35
C TYR A 100 -5.56 -21.96 3.13
N TYR A 101 -6.58 -21.22 2.73
CA TYR A 101 -6.60 -19.76 2.81
C TYR A 101 -7.46 -19.32 3.99
N LEU A 102 -6.97 -18.37 4.79
CA LEU A 102 -7.75 -17.74 5.85
C LEU A 102 -7.44 -16.24 5.92
N GLY A 103 -8.47 -15.39 5.86
CA GLY A 103 -8.31 -13.95 6.00
C GLY A 103 -9.48 -13.26 6.67
N ILE A 104 -9.24 -12.07 7.18
CA ILE A 104 -10.23 -11.16 7.75
C ILE A 104 -10.06 -9.80 7.07
N VAL A 105 -11.18 -9.24 6.58
CA VAL A 105 -11.20 -7.98 5.84
C VAL A 105 -12.32 -7.06 6.32
N LEU A 106 -12.11 -5.75 6.17
CA LEU A 106 -13.22 -4.80 6.21
C LEU A 106 -13.99 -4.84 4.88
N ASP A 107 -15.12 -5.55 4.87
CA ASP A 107 -15.98 -5.66 3.69
C ASP A 107 -16.86 -4.43 3.55
N ARG A 108 -16.52 -3.57 2.58
CA ARG A 108 -17.27 -2.35 2.28
C ARG A 108 -18.69 -2.61 1.76
N ALA A 109 -18.93 -3.72 1.06
CA ALA A 109 -20.25 -4.03 0.50
C ALA A 109 -21.25 -4.39 1.59
N SER A 110 -20.84 -5.26 2.53
CA SER A 110 -21.67 -5.59 3.70
C SER A 110 -21.55 -4.57 4.84
N ARG A 111 -20.54 -3.67 4.78
CA ARG A 111 -20.20 -2.70 5.84
C ARG A 111 -19.88 -3.39 7.16
N ALA A 112 -19.18 -4.52 7.09
CA ALA A 112 -18.84 -5.34 8.23
C ALA A 112 -17.44 -5.93 8.06
N VAL A 113 -16.83 -6.31 9.19
CA VAL A 113 -15.66 -7.20 9.15
C VAL A 113 -16.13 -8.57 8.69
N ALA A 114 -15.41 -9.21 7.77
CA ALA A 114 -15.77 -10.52 7.24
C ALA A 114 -14.58 -11.48 7.27
N VAL A 115 -14.85 -12.73 7.65
CA VAL A 115 -13.90 -13.84 7.48
C VAL A 115 -14.03 -14.37 6.05
N ILE A 116 -12.90 -14.52 5.37
CA ILE A 116 -12.75 -15.17 4.07
C ILE A 116 -11.98 -16.46 4.30
N ALA A 117 -12.48 -17.59 3.78
CA ALA A 117 -11.81 -18.88 3.94
C ALA A 117 -11.96 -19.74 2.69
N SER A 118 -10.93 -20.52 2.37
CA SER A 118 -10.96 -21.49 1.27
C SER A 118 -10.11 -22.72 1.57
N ALA A 119 -10.57 -23.88 1.06
CA ALA A 119 -9.79 -25.12 0.99
C ALA A 119 -8.70 -25.08 -0.10
N GLU A 120 -8.70 -24.03 -0.93
CA GLU A 120 -7.68 -23.79 -1.95
C GLU A 120 -6.69 -22.74 -1.44
N GLY A 121 -5.74 -23.14 -0.59
CA GLY A 121 -4.63 -22.30 -0.14
C GLY A 121 -3.46 -22.25 -1.13
N GLY A 122 -2.49 -21.36 -0.88
CA GLY A 122 -1.25 -21.26 -1.65
C GLY A 122 -1.40 -20.57 -3.01
N VAL A 123 -2.62 -20.12 -3.35
CA VAL A 123 -2.97 -19.39 -4.57
C VAL A 123 -3.56 -18.02 -4.24
N GLU A 124 -3.67 -17.14 -5.25
CA GLU A 124 -4.31 -15.83 -5.09
C GLU A 124 -5.82 -16.02 -4.91
N ILE A 125 -6.37 -15.60 -3.78
CA ILE A 125 -7.78 -15.84 -3.43
C ILE A 125 -8.74 -15.16 -4.41
N GLU A 126 -8.33 -14.06 -5.03
CA GLU A 126 -9.09 -13.35 -6.05
C GLU A 126 -9.30 -14.21 -7.30
N GLU A 127 -8.31 -15.03 -7.66
CA GLU A 127 -8.41 -15.95 -8.80
C GLU A 127 -9.34 -17.12 -8.47
N THR A 128 -9.26 -17.67 -7.25
CA THR A 128 -10.20 -18.68 -6.77
C THR A 128 -11.63 -18.12 -6.75
N ALA A 129 -11.83 -16.90 -6.23
CA ALA A 129 -13.15 -16.26 -6.21
C ALA A 129 -13.73 -16.04 -7.63
N ARG A 130 -12.88 -15.84 -8.64
CA ARG A 130 -13.28 -15.66 -10.04
C ARG A 130 -13.58 -16.99 -10.74
N THR A 131 -12.79 -18.02 -10.48
CA THR A 131 -12.85 -19.30 -11.22
C THR A 131 -13.67 -20.38 -10.52
N ASN A 132 -13.68 -20.38 -9.18
CA ASN A 132 -14.41 -21.30 -8.33
C ASN A 132 -15.01 -20.56 -7.11
N PRO A 133 -16.02 -19.70 -7.30
CA PRO A 133 -16.60 -18.89 -6.22
C PRO A 133 -17.15 -19.73 -5.05
N ASP A 134 -17.63 -20.95 -5.32
CA ASP A 134 -18.17 -21.85 -4.29
C ASP A 134 -17.09 -22.40 -3.34
N ALA A 135 -15.81 -22.35 -3.74
CA ALA A 135 -14.68 -22.68 -2.86
C ALA A 135 -14.32 -21.55 -1.89
N VAL A 136 -14.99 -20.39 -1.96
CA VAL A 136 -14.71 -19.24 -1.08
C VAL A 136 -15.90 -18.98 -0.16
N LEU A 137 -15.70 -19.19 1.13
CA LEU A 137 -16.63 -18.75 2.16
C LEU A 137 -16.37 -17.28 2.49
N ARG A 138 -17.42 -16.46 2.39
CA ARG A 138 -17.47 -15.11 2.96
C ARG A 138 -18.46 -15.08 4.12
N LEU A 139 -17.96 -14.83 5.33
CA LEU A 139 -18.76 -14.82 6.55
C LEU A 139 -18.67 -13.45 7.25
N PRO A 140 -19.68 -12.58 7.11
CA PRO A 140 -19.71 -11.30 7.83
C PRO A 140 -19.85 -11.55 9.34
N LEU A 141 -19.13 -10.75 10.13
CA LEU A 141 -19.16 -10.77 11.59
C LEU A 141 -20.10 -9.68 12.11
N HIS A 142 -20.71 -9.95 13.26
CA HIS A 142 -21.59 -8.96 13.89
C HIS A 142 -20.75 -7.81 14.45
N PRO A 143 -21.01 -6.53 14.11
CA PRO A 143 -20.14 -5.42 14.51
C PRO A 143 -19.92 -5.29 16.02
N LEU A 144 -20.94 -5.61 16.82
CA LEU A 144 -20.85 -5.56 18.29
C LEU A 144 -20.31 -6.85 18.94
N LEU A 145 -20.61 -8.02 18.36
CA LEU A 145 -20.32 -9.30 19.00
C LEU A 145 -19.04 -9.93 18.45
N GLY A 146 -18.52 -9.42 17.33
CA GLY A 146 -17.33 -9.92 16.65
C GLY A 146 -17.48 -11.36 16.19
N LEU A 147 -16.39 -12.11 16.35
CA LEU A 147 -16.30 -13.52 16.03
C LEU A 147 -16.96 -14.36 17.14
N LEU A 148 -18.01 -15.11 16.79
CA LEU A 148 -18.70 -16.03 17.70
C LEU A 148 -18.31 -17.49 17.43
N GLU A 149 -18.45 -18.35 18.43
CA GLU A 149 -18.07 -19.77 18.31
C GLU A 149 -18.81 -20.53 17.19
N HIS A 150 -20.05 -20.14 16.87
CA HIS A 150 -20.75 -20.75 15.74
C HIS A 150 -20.16 -20.34 14.38
N ASN A 151 -19.56 -19.15 14.29
CA ASN A 151 -18.81 -18.71 13.11
C ASN A 151 -17.58 -19.58 12.93
N VAL A 152 -16.81 -19.78 14.01
CA VAL A 152 -15.62 -20.64 14.01
C VAL A 152 -15.95 -22.05 13.50
N ARG A 153 -17.00 -22.66 14.06
CA ARG A 153 -17.46 -23.98 13.60
C ARG A 153 -17.86 -23.98 12.13
N ARG A 154 -18.61 -22.97 11.69
CA ARG A 154 -19.04 -22.85 10.29
C ARG A 154 -17.86 -22.78 9.33
N VAL A 155 -16.84 -21.99 9.64
CA VAL A 155 -15.64 -21.90 8.81
C VAL A 155 -14.88 -23.23 8.82
N ALA A 156 -14.72 -23.85 9.99
CA ALA A 156 -14.02 -25.14 10.09
C ALA A 156 -14.69 -26.26 9.29
N PHE A 157 -16.03 -26.32 9.29
CA PHE A 157 -16.79 -27.27 8.49
C PHE A 157 -16.70 -26.98 6.99
N PHE A 158 -16.73 -25.71 6.60
CA PHE A 158 -16.57 -25.31 5.21
C PHE A 158 -15.20 -25.72 4.66
N LEU A 159 -14.14 -25.54 5.45
CA LEU A 159 -12.79 -25.96 5.11
C LEU A 159 -12.61 -27.50 5.13
N GLY A 160 -13.62 -28.26 5.55
CA GLY A 160 -13.53 -29.72 5.66
C GLY A 160 -12.56 -30.21 6.74
N LEU A 161 -12.29 -29.40 7.78
CA LEU A 161 -11.32 -29.75 8.80
C LEU A 161 -11.75 -31.01 9.59
N SER A 162 -10.78 -31.91 9.77
CA SER A 162 -10.94 -33.10 10.62
C SER A 162 -11.23 -32.68 12.07
N PRO A 163 -11.98 -33.50 12.84
CA PRO A 163 -12.34 -33.18 14.23
C PRO A 163 -11.16 -32.76 15.11
N ASP A 164 -10.00 -33.40 14.94
CA ASP A 164 -8.79 -33.16 15.74
C ASP A 164 -8.18 -31.78 15.49
N LEU A 165 -8.32 -31.23 14.27
CA LEU A 165 -7.80 -29.91 13.91
C LEU A 165 -8.71 -28.74 14.32
N ARG A 166 -9.99 -29.00 14.61
CA ARG A 166 -10.99 -27.93 14.84
C ARG A 166 -10.69 -27.10 16.08
N GLY A 167 -10.15 -27.71 17.13
CA GLY A 167 -9.76 -27.01 18.36
C GLY A 167 -8.64 -26.00 18.08
N GLN A 168 -7.58 -26.45 17.41
CA GLN A 168 -6.45 -25.62 17.01
C GLN A 168 -6.89 -24.51 16.04
N PHE A 169 -7.67 -24.86 15.02
CA PHE A 169 -8.23 -23.89 14.08
C PHE A 169 -9.04 -22.80 14.79
N GLY A 170 -9.84 -23.16 15.79
CA GLY A 170 -10.60 -22.18 16.56
C GLY A 170 -9.72 -21.17 17.28
N SER A 171 -8.60 -21.61 17.85
CA SER A 171 -7.62 -20.71 18.47
C SER A 171 -6.93 -19.81 17.42
N ILE A 172 -6.61 -20.36 16.25
CA ILE A 172 -6.03 -19.60 15.13
C ILE A 172 -6.97 -18.50 14.64
N LEU A 173 -8.23 -18.83 14.39
CA LEU A 173 -9.21 -17.87 13.89
C LEU A 173 -9.52 -16.78 14.92
N ARG A 174 -9.57 -17.13 16.21
CA ARG A 174 -9.69 -16.13 17.29
C ARG A 174 -8.47 -15.22 17.35
N GLY A 175 -7.26 -15.77 17.35
CA GLY A 175 -6.02 -14.99 17.36
C GLY A 175 -5.90 -14.07 16.14
N LEU A 176 -6.30 -14.54 14.95
CA LEU A 176 -6.35 -13.71 13.73
C LEU A 176 -7.37 -12.58 13.86
N ALA A 177 -8.56 -12.85 14.41
CA ALA A 177 -9.60 -11.83 14.62
C ALA A 177 -9.20 -10.79 15.67
N GLU A 178 -8.56 -11.23 16.76
CA GLU A 178 -8.02 -10.33 17.78
C GLU A 178 -6.89 -9.48 17.21
N ALA A 179 -5.95 -10.07 16.47
CA ALA A 179 -4.89 -9.34 15.79
C ALA A 179 -5.44 -8.30 14.81
N PHE A 180 -6.44 -8.66 14.00
CA PHE A 180 -7.10 -7.73 13.08
C PHE A 180 -7.70 -6.53 13.83
N ALA A 181 -8.47 -6.79 14.90
CA ALA A 181 -9.16 -5.74 15.63
C ALA A 181 -8.21 -4.87 16.48
N SER A 182 -7.23 -5.48 17.14
CA SER A 182 -6.30 -4.77 18.04
C SER A 182 -5.31 -3.89 17.29
N SER A 183 -5.00 -4.21 16.03
CA SER A 183 -4.08 -3.44 15.18
C SER A 183 -4.77 -2.43 14.26
N ASP A 184 -6.11 -2.29 14.32
CA ASP A 184 -6.90 -1.55 13.32
C ASP A 184 -6.54 -1.96 11.88
N ALA A 185 -6.53 -3.26 11.62
CA ALA A 185 -6.24 -3.78 10.29
C ALA A 185 -7.40 -3.56 9.31
N ASP A 186 -7.07 -3.24 8.06
CA ASP A 186 -7.97 -3.36 6.91
C ASP A 186 -7.99 -4.81 6.37
N LEU A 187 -6.88 -5.53 6.52
CA LEU A 187 -6.67 -6.92 6.11
C LEU A 187 -5.74 -7.63 7.11
N ALA A 188 -6.12 -8.83 7.54
CA ALA A 188 -5.21 -9.79 8.15
C ALA A 188 -5.40 -11.15 7.46
N GLU A 189 -4.34 -11.66 6.83
CA GLU A 189 -4.39 -12.82 5.95
C GLU A 189 -3.30 -13.83 6.32
N ILE A 190 -3.65 -15.11 6.26
CA ILE A 190 -2.75 -16.26 6.35
C ILE A 190 -2.90 -17.05 5.05
N ASN A 191 -1.86 -17.02 4.21
CA ASN A 191 -1.87 -17.71 2.92
C ASN A 191 -0.49 -18.28 2.55
N PRO A 192 -0.21 -19.57 2.78
CA PRO A 192 -1.15 -20.59 3.24
C PRO A 192 -1.19 -20.74 4.78
N LEU A 193 -2.36 -21.13 5.28
CA LEU A 193 -2.54 -21.83 6.56
C LEU A 193 -2.38 -23.33 6.28
N VAL A 194 -1.29 -23.94 6.73
CA VAL A 194 -0.95 -25.31 6.36
C VAL A 194 -1.32 -26.31 7.44
N VAL A 195 -1.65 -27.53 7.02
CA VAL A 195 -1.58 -28.72 7.89
C VAL A 195 -0.22 -29.35 7.67
N THR A 196 0.58 -29.46 8.72
CA THR A 196 1.88 -30.13 8.67
C THR A 196 1.70 -31.65 8.54
N ALA A 197 2.73 -32.37 8.10
CA ALA A 197 2.75 -33.83 8.13
C ALA A 197 2.51 -34.41 9.54
N GLY A 198 2.82 -33.64 10.59
CA GLY A 198 2.55 -33.99 12.00
C GLY A 198 1.08 -33.82 12.43
N GLY A 199 0.20 -33.33 11.54
CA GLY A 199 -1.22 -33.12 11.84
C GLY A 199 -1.49 -31.85 12.65
N GLU A 200 -0.67 -30.81 12.50
CA GLU A 200 -0.85 -29.53 13.18
C GLU A 200 -1.07 -28.39 12.18
N LEU A 201 -1.85 -27.39 12.55
CA LEU A 201 -2.04 -26.17 11.77
C LEU A 201 -0.92 -25.16 12.04
N LEU A 202 -0.40 -24.55 10.98
CA LEU A 202 0.68 -23.57 11.04
C LEU A 202 0.45 -22.44 10.02
N ALA A 203 0.57 -21.19 10.44
CA ALA A 203 0.60 -20.05 9.53
C ALA A 203 1.98 -19.97 8.85
N LEU A 204 2.04 -20.38 7.59
CA LEU A 204 3.31 -20.43 6.84
C LEU A 204 3.68 -19.08 6.21
N ASP A 205 2.68 -18.28 5.88
CA ASP A 205 2.81 -16.90 5.44
C ASP A 205 1.73 -16.04 6.11
N ALA A 206 2.01 -14.75 6.25
CA ALA A 206 1.07 -13.81 6.82
C ALA A 206 1.21 -12.43 6.19
N LYS A 207 0.08 -11.76 6.00
CA LYS A 207 0.02 -10.40 5.46
C LYS A 207 -1.00 -9.60 6.26
N ILE A 208 -0.51 -8.54 6.90
CA ILE A 208 -1.35 -7.57 7.60
C ILE A 208 -1.23 -6.21 6.91
N VAL A 209 -2.37 -5.58 6.68
CA VAL A 209 -2.50 -4.20 6.20
C VAL A 209 -3.29 -3.43 7.24
N LEU A 210 -2.68 -2.37 7.77
CA LEU A 210 -3.25 -1.49 8.78
C LEU A 210 -3.97 -0.31 8.14
N ASP A 211 -5.05 0.15 8.76
CA ASP A 211 -5.72 1.41 8.41
C ASP A 211 -4.81 2.58 8.82
N ASP A 212 -4.37 3.39 7.84
CA ASP A 212 -3.52 4.54 8.10
C ASP A 212 -4.19 5.57 9.03
N SER A 213 -5.53 5.63 9.02
CA SER A 213 -6.32 6.52 9.89
C SER A 213 -6.26 6.11 11.36
N GLY A 214 -5.94 4.85 11.65
CA GLY A 214 -5.81 4.31 13.00
C GLY A 214 -4.41 4.46 13.61
N LEU A 215 -3.38 4.78 12.82
CA LEU A 215 -1.99 4.68 13.27
C LEU A 215 -1.60 5.67 14.37
N TYR A 216 -2.31 6.78 14.52
CA TYR A 216 -2.04 7.76 15.60
C TYR A 216 -2.16 7.16 17.01
N ARG A 217 -2.90 6.05 17.16
CA ARG A 217 -3.04 5.31 18.42
C ARG A 217 -2.20 4.02 18.49
N HIS A 218 -1.40 3.74 17.46
CA HIS A 218 -0.52 2.56 17.36
C HIS A 218 0.93 2.97 17.03
N PRO A 219 1.61 3.69 17.93
CA PRO A 219 2.98 4.16 17.68
C PRO A 219 3.99 3.02 17.52
N ASP A 220 3.75 1.88 18.17
CA ASP A 220 4.52 0.65 18.05
C ASP A 220 4.39 0.00 16.66
N LEU A 221 3.19 0.03 16.07
CA LEU A 221 2.96 -0.46 14.72
C LEU A 221 3.51 0.49 13.66
N GLU A 222 3.33 1.81 13.82
CA GLU A 222 3.92 2.80 12.90
C GLU A 222 5.46 2.70 12.86
N ALA A 223 6.10 2.34 13.97
CA ALA A 223 7.54 2.08 14.02
C ALA A 223 7.97 0.87 13.16
N MET A 224 7.05 0.01 12.72
CA MET A 224 7.31 -1.11 11.82
C MET A 224 7.28 -0.71 10.33
N ARG A 225 6.97 0.55 9.99
CA ARG A 225 6.91 1.04 8.61
C ARG A 225 8.26 0.88 7.92
N ASP A 226 8.25 0.23 6.75
CA ASP A 226 9.45 0.11 5.93
C ASP A 226 9.53 1.23 4.89
N ALA A 227 10.21 2.31 5.25
CA ALA A 227 10.42 3.46 4.37
C ALA A 227 11.21 3.11 3.09
N ASN A 228 11.92 1.96 3.05
CA ASN A 228 12.69 1.57 1.87
C ASN A 228 11.83 1.05 0.71
N GLU A 229 10.54 0.78 0.99
CA GLU A 229 9.55 0.33 0.01
C GLU A 229 8.51 1.39 -0.35
N GLU A 230 8.69 2.61 0.14
CA GLU A 230 7.85 3.75 -0.21
C GLU A 230 8.61 4.68 -1.15
N GLU A 231 7.89 5.30 -2.09
CA GLU A 231 8.49 6.31 -2.97
C GLU A 231 8.96 7.52 -2.12
N PRO A 232 10.18 8.04 -2.30
CA PRO A 232 10.68 9.17 -1.51
C PRO A 232 9.77 10.41 -1.55
N SER A 233 9.09 10.64 -2.68
CA SER A 233 8.10 11.70 -2.85
C SER A 233 6.86 11.50 -2.00
N GLU A 234 6.41 10.25 -1.80
CA GLU A 234 5.26 9.92 -0.95
C GLU A 234 5.61 10.08 0.54
N ILE A 235 6.84 9.73 0.93
CA ILE A 235 7.36 9.99 2.28
C ILE A 235 7.35 11.50 2.58
N ALA A 236 7.96 12.29 1.69
CA ALA A 236 8.02 13.75 1.84
C ALA A 236 6.64 14.40 1.87
N ALA A 237 5.69 13.88 1.08
CA ALA A 237 4.31 14.33 1.08
C ALA A 237 3.60 14.03 2.41
N ARG A 238 3.76 12.81 2.94
CA ARG A 238 3.19 12.42 4.23
C ARG A 238 3.71 13.30 5.37
N GLU A 239 5.01 13.57 5.42
CA GLU A 239 5.61 14.47 6.41
C GLU A 239 5.06 15.91 6.31
N ALA A 240 4.70 16.34 5.10
CA ALA A 240 4.04 17.62 4.85
C ALA A 240 2.51 17.61 5.07
N GLY A 241 1.92 16.45 5.38
CA GLY A 241 0.48 16.27 5.51
C GLY A 241 -0.27 16.42 4.18
N ILE A 242 0.35 15.99 3.09
CA ILE A 242 -0.17 16.04 1.71
C ILE A 242 -0.46 14.61 1.24
N ASN A 243 -1.63 14.39 0.65
CA ASN A 243 -1.92 13.12 0.00
C ASN A 243 -1.30 13.15 -1.40
N PHE A 244 -0.31 12.29 -1.66
CA PHE A 244 0.42 12.25 -2.92
C PHE A 244 0.60 10.80 -3.37
N ILE A 245 0.45 10.55 -4.66
CA ILE A 245 0.80 9.26 -5.29
C ILE A 245 1.53 9.58 -6.58
N LYS A 246 2.70 8.96 -6.77
CA LYS A 246 3.49 9.13 -7.99
C LYS A 246 2.92 8.31 -9.15
N LEU A 247 2.98 8.86 -10.35
CA LEU A 247 2.60 8.20 -11.61
C LEU A 247 3.72 8.43 -12.66
N ASP A 248 3.61 7.79 -13.82
CA ASP A 248 4.68 7.81 -14.84
C ASP A 248 4.59 8.97 -15.86
N GLY A 249 3.67 9.91 -15.65
CA GLY A 249 3.40 10.97 -16.60
C GLY A 249 4.36 12.16 -16.55
N SER A 250 3.96 13.25 -17.23
CA SER A 250 4.76 14.48 -17.36
C SER A 250 4.02 15.75 -16.93
N ILE A 251 2.75 15.66 -16.58
CA ILE A 251 1.95 16.81 -16.12
C ILE A 251 1.69 16.65 -14.62
N GLY A 252 2.35 17.47 -13.81
CA GLY A 252 2.13 17.47 -12.38
C GLY A 252 0.77 18.05 -12.03
N CYS A 253 -0.03 17.39 -11.20
CA CYS A 253 -1.34 17.87 -10.79
C CYS A 253 -1.30 18.31 -9.32
N MET A 254 -1.76 19.52 -9.00
CA MET A 254 -1.95 20.00 -7.62
C MET A 254 -3.39 20.47 -7.44
N VAL A 255 -4.14 19.79 -6.56
CA VAL A 255 -5.59 19.99 -6.46
C VAL A 255 -6.02 20.02 -4.99
N ASN A 256 -7.13 20.71 -4.68
CA ASN A 256 -7.78 20.61 -3.38
C ASN A 256 -9.00 19.66 -3.44
N GLY A 257 -8.91 18.53 -2.76
CA GLY A 257 -9.93 17.49 -2.66
C GLY A 257 -9.64 16.28 -3.58
N ALA A 258 -9.59 15.10 -2.97
CA ALA A 258 -9.28 13.84 -3.67
C ALA A 258 -10.14 13.55 -4.91
N GLY A 259 -11.47 13.78 -4.83
CA GLY A 259 -12.36 13.57 -5.97
C GLY A 259 -12.04 14.49 -7.16
N LEU A 260 -11.70 15.75 -6.88
CA LEU A 260 -11.31 16.72 -7.90
C LEU A 260 -9.91 16.41 -8.45
N ALA A 261 -9.00 15.89 -7.61
CA ALA A 261 -7.68 15.48 -8.04
C ALA A 261 -7.77 14.33 -9.07
N MET A 262 -8.60 13.31 -8.80
CA MET A 262 -8.90 12.24 -9.77
C MET A 262 -9.49 12.78 -11.06
N ALA A 263 -10.55 13.61 -10.99
CA ALA A 263 -11.16 14.20 -12.18
C ALA A 263 -10.21 15.07 -13.00
N THR A 264 -9.27 15.76 -12.34
CA THR A 264 -8.25 16.59 -13.00
C THR A 264 -7.28 15.71 -13.78
N MET A 265 -6.80 14.61 -13.19
CA MET A 265 -5.95 13.64 -13.90
C MET A 265 -6.67 13.00 -15.08
N ASP A 266 -7.95 12.63 -14.90
CA ASP A 266 -8.77 12.04 -15.96
C ASP A 266 -8.93 13.00 -17.14
N LEU A 267 -9.15 14.29 -16.89
CA LEU A 267 -9.25 15.29 -17.97
C LEU A 267 -7.91 15.58 -18.64
N VAL A 268 -6.79 15.55 -17.90
CA VAL A 268 -5.45 15.60 -18.50
C VAL A 268 -5.24 14.42 -19.44
N LYS A 269 -5.62 13.20 -19.00
CA LYS A 269 -5.53 11.98 -19.80
C LYS A 269 -6.45 12.04 -21.03
N LEU A 270 -7.68 12.52 -20.86
CA LEU A 270 -8.65 12.68 -21.94
C LEU A 270 -8.18 13.71 -22.98
N ALA A 271 -7.49 14.76 -22.55
CA ALA A 271 -6.86 15.76 -23.43
C ALA A 271 -5.58 15.24 -24.13
N GLY A 272 -5.18 13.98 -23.90
CA GLY A 272 -4.00 13.35 -24.52
C GLY A 272 -2.68 13.65 -23.82
N GLY A 273 -2.73 14.07 -22.55
CA GLY A 273 -1.57 14.17 -21.67
C GLY A 273 -1.40 12.95 -20.77
N GLU A 274 -0.33 12.96 -19.99
CA GLU A 274 -0.07 11.93 -18.98
C GLU A 274 0.12 12.60 -17.61
N PRO A 275 -0.77 12.35 -16.63
CA PRO A 275 -0.60 12.89 -15.28
C PRO A 275 0.62 12.24 -14.61
N ALA A 276 1.51 13.07 -14.06
CA ALA A 276 2.72 12.63 -13.37
C ALA A 276 2.47 12.24 -11.91
N ASN A 277 1.35 12.70 -11.33
CA ASN A 277 1.02 12.40 -9.95
C ASN A 277 -0.47 12.65 -9.67
N PHE A 278 -0.95 12.03 -8.60
CA PHE A 278 -2.10 12.49 -7.82
C PHE A 278 -1.57 13.36 -6.68
N LEU A 279 -2.20 14.51 -6.41
CA LEU A 279 -1.93 15.31 -5.20
C LEU A 279 -3.18 16.04 -4.74
N ASP A 280 -3.59 15.75 -3.50
CA ASP A 280 -4.60 16.50 -2.76
C ASP A 280 -3.96 17.26 -1.59
N ILE A 281 -3.97 18.60 -1.70
CA ILE A 281 -3.41 19.52 -0.70
C ILE A 281 -4.37 19.79 0.47
N GLY A 282 -5.61 19.32 0.37
CA GLY A 282 -6.70 19.58 1.31
C GLY A 282 -7.34 20.97 1.17
N GLY A 283 -8.38 21.24 1.97
CA GLY A 283 -9.20 22.46 1.87
C GLY A 283 -8.57 23.74 2.44
N GLY A 284 -7.38 23.67 3.03
CA GLY A 284 -6.66 24.79 3.64
C GLY A 284 -5.24 24.89 3.13
N ALA A 285 -5.07 25.49 1.96
CA ALA A 285 -3.78 25.63 1.30
C ALA A 285 -3.00 26.83 1.87
N LYS A 286 -2.32 26.63 3.01
CA LYS A 286 -1.33 27.58 3.52
C LYS A 286 -0.12 27.63 2.58
N ALA A 287 0.55 28.78 2.47
CA ALA A 287 1.69 29.00 1.58
C ALA A 287 2.78 27.92 1.70
N ASP A 288 3.14 27.52 2.93
CA ASP A 288 4.16 26.48 3.18
C ASP A 288 3.79 25.12 2.57
N ARG A 289 2.51 24.73 2.63
CA ARG A 289 2.04 23.46 2.02
C ARG A 289 2.07 23.52 0.51
N VAL A 290 1.73 24.67 -0.07
CA VAL A 290 1.79 24.90 -1.53
C VAL A 290 3.23 24.82 -2.01
N ALA A 291 4.17 25.42 -1.28
CA ALA A 291 5.60 25.32 -1.58
C ALA A 291 6.12 23.88 -1.47
N ALA A 292 5.72 23.15 -0.41
CA ALA A 292 6.07 21.74 -0.27
C ALA A 292 5.50 20.88 -1.42
N ALA A 293 4.24 21.10 -1.80
CA ALA A 293 3.59 20.41 -2.92
C ALA A 293 4.34 20.63 -4.24
N PHE A 294 4.71 21.89 -4.54
CA PHE A 294 5.50 22.19 -5.75
C PHE A 294 6.87 21.53 -5.73
N ARG A 295 7.57 21.53 -4.58
CA ARG A 295 8.86 20.85 -4.44
C ARG A 295 8.72 19.35 -4.75
N ILE A 296 7.75 18.68 -4.13
CA ILE A 296 7.50 17.25 -4.34
C ILE A 296 7.20 16.92 -5.80
N ILE A 297 6.33 17.72 -6.46
CA ILE A 297 6.03 17.54 -7.89
C ILE A 297 7.28 17.75 -8.74
N LEU A 298 8.08 18.79 -8.44
CA LEU A 298 9.22 19.18 -9.27
C LEU A 298 10.48 18.34 -9.05
N ASP A 299 10.57 17.63 -7.93
CA ASP A 299 11.61 16.63 -7.66
C ASP A 299 11.54 15.47 -8.68
N ASP A 300 10.37 15.23 -9.29
CA ASP A 300 10.26 14.33 -10.43
C ASP A 300 10.80 14.99 -11.72
N PRO A 301 11.91 14.48 -12.28
CA PRO A 301 12.52 15.05 -13.49
C PRO A 301 11.67 14.84 -14.74
N ASN A 302 10.63 14.00 -14.73
CA ASN A 302 9.72 13.78 -15.87
C ASN A 302 8.69 14.90 -16.01
N VAL A 303 8.41 15.66 -14.95
CA VAL A 303 7.43 16.75 -15.00
C VAL A 303 7.88 17.86 -15.96
N ARG A 304 7.02 18.19 -16.92
CA ARG A 304 7.20 19.20 -17.99
C ARG A 304 6.23 20.37 -17.86
N ALA A 305 5.09 20.20 -17.20
CA ALA A 305 4.17 21.27 -16.86
C ALA A 305 3.43 20.93 -15.56
N ILE A 306 2.83 21.93 -14.92
CA ILE A 306 1.98 21.73 -13.73
C ILE A 306 0.59 22.29 -13.98
N LEU A 307 -0.42 21.51 -13.64
CA LEU A 307 -1.82 21.92 -13.57
C LEU A 307 -2.23 22.10 -12.10
N VAL A 308 -2.48 23.34 -11.72
CA VAL A 308 -3.06 23.71 -10.42
C VAL A 308 -4.56 23.91 -10.61
N ASN A 309 -5.37 23.12 -9.93
CA ASN A 309 -6.83 23.23 -9.98
C ASN A 309 -7.39 23.42 -8.58
N ILE A 310 -7.86 24.63 -8.28
CA ILE A 310 -8.45 24.98 -6.99
C ILE A 310 -9.93 25.32 -7.18
N PHE A 311 -10.79 24.60 -6.48
CA PHE A 311 -12.23 24.85 -6.46
C PHE A 311 -12.71 25.15 -5.04
N GLY A 312 -13.20 26.37 -4.84
CA GLY A 312 -13.76 26.86 -3.59
C GLY A 312 -12.79 26.70 -2.41
N GLY A 313 -13.35 26.36 -1.26
CA GLY A 313 -12.63 26.19 0.00
C GLY A 313 -12.83 27.35 0.97
N ILE A 314 -12.07 27.32 2.06
CA ILE A 314 -12.14 28.33 3.12
C ILE A 314 -11.29 29.56 2.74
N THR A 315 -10.29 29.37 1.88
CA THR A 315 -9.33 30.40 1.46
C THR A 315 -9.82 31.12 0.20
N ARG A 316 -9.69 32.44 0.15
CA ARG A 316 -10.07 33.24 -1.02
C ARG A 316 -9.11 32.99 -2.19
N GLY A 317 -9.62 33.04 -3.42
CA GLY A 317 -8.83 32.82 -4.62
C GLY A 317 -7.64 33.77 -4.75
N ASP A 318 -7.79 35.03 -4.34
CA ASP A 318 -6.69 36.00 -4.40
C ASP A 318 -5.55 35.70 -3.41
N GLU A 319 -5.86 35.12 -2.25
CA GLU A 319 -4.84 34.66 -1.30
C GLU A 319 -4.12 33.41 -1.83
N VAL A 320 -4.87 32.47 -2.41
CA VAL A 320 -4.30 31.28 -3.06
C VAL A 320 -3.37 31.70 -4.21
N ALA A 321 -3.79 32.63 -5.06
CA ALA A 321 -2.96 33.15 -6.16
C ALA A 321 -1.65 33.77 -5.65
N ARG A 322 -1.70 34.61 -4.60
CA ARG A 322 -0.47 35.15 -3.97
C ARG A 322 0.43 34.03 -3.45
N GLY A 323 -0.13 33.04 -2.76
CA GLY A 323 0.62 31.89 -2.25
C GLY A 323 1.29 31.08 -3.36
N ILE A 324 0.63 30.89 -4.50
CA ILE A 324 1.21 30.23 -5.68
C ILE A 324 2.39 31.04 -6.24
N VAL A 325 2.22 32.37 -6.37
CA VAL A 325 3.28 33.26 -6.90
C VAL A 325 4.48 33.30 -5.97
N GLU A 326 4.25 33.41 -4.66
CA GLU A 326 5.29 33.38 -3.63
C GLU A 326 6.03 32.04 -3.62
N ALA A 327 5.30 30.93 -3.59
CA ALA A 327 5.88 29.60 -3.63
C ALA A 327 6.72 29.41 -4.90
N ARG A 328 6.21 29.81 -6.08
CA ARG A 328 6.94 29.74 -7.36
C ARG A 328 8.27 30.48 -7.32
N ALA A 329 8.35 31.62 -6.64
CA ALA A 329 9.58 32.40 -6.53
C ALA A 329 10.70 31.68 -5.75
N THR A 330 10.34 30.72 -4.89
CA THR A 330 11.30 29.93 -4.11
C THR A 330 11.82 28.67 -4.83
N LEU A 331 11.21 28.29 -5.96
CA LEU A 331 11.51 27.05 -6.67
C LEU A 331 12.79 27.18 -7.50
N GLN A 332 13.67 26.19 -7.39
CA GLN A 332 14.91 26.13 -8.16
C GLN A 332 14.68 25.73 -9.64
N ARG A 333 13.68 24.90 -9.90
CA ARG A 333 13.27 24.46 -11.24
C ARG A 333 11.93 25.10 -11.60
N GLN A 334 11.83 25.64 -12.81
CA GLN A 334 10.57 26.16 -13.32
C GLN A 334 10.10 25.37 -14.54
N VAL A 335 8.81 25.09 -14.58
CA VAL A 335 8.07 24.54 -15.71
C VAL A 335 6.83 25.41 -15.94
N PRO A 336 6.24 25.41 -17.14
CA PRO A 336 4.95 26.06 -17.37
C PRO A 336 3.90 25.61 -16.35
N MET A 337 3.14 26.58 -15.84
CA MET A 337 2.08 26.34 -14.85
C MET A 337 0.76 26.87 -15.39
N VAL A 338 -0.22 25.99 -15.45
CA VAL A 338 -1.62 26.31 -15.74
C VAL A 338 -2.39 26.31 -14.42
N VAL A 339 -3.07 27.40 -14.12
CA VAL A 339 -3.75 27.62 -12.85
C VAL A 339 -5.21 27.94 -13.11
N ARG A 340 -6.09 27.12 -12.54
CA ARG A 340 -7.53 27.32 -12.55
C ARG A 340 -8.02 27.49 -11.13
N ILE A 341 -8.56 28.66 -10.81
CA ILE A 341 -9.14 28.99 -9.51
C ILE A 341 -10.61 29.33 -9.72
N VAL A 342 -11.49 28.66 -8.98
CA VAL A 342 -12.92 28.98 -8.91
C VAL A 342 -13.30 29.21 -7.46
N GLY A 343 -14.06 30.26 -7.17
CA GLY A 343 -14.49 30.61 -5.83
C GLY A 343 -14.50 32.12 -5.60
N THR A 344 -14.48 32.53 -4.32
CA THR A 344 -14.41 33.94 -3.92
C THR A 344 -13.16 34.60 -4.49
N ASN A 345 -13.34 35.75 -5.14
CA ASN A 345 -12.27 36.55 -5.77
C ASN A 345 -11.46 35.83 -6.86
N ALA A 346 -12.10 34.93 -7.62
CA ALA A 346 -11.44 34.25 -8.73
C ALA A 346 -10.97 35.23 -9.84
N ALA A 347 -11.70 36.33 -10.05
CA ALA A 347 -11.33 37.34 -11.05
C ALA A 347 -10.05 38.09 -10.65
N GLU A 348 -9.95 38.52 -9.39
CA GLU A 348 -8.74 39.14 -8.83
C GLU A 348 -7.57 38.15 -8.79
N ALA A 349 -7.85 36.88 -8.49
CA ALA A 349 -6.85 35.82 -8.55
C ALA A 349 -6.25 35.68 -9.96
N ALA A 350 -7.09 35.67 -11.00
CA ALA A 350 -6.64 35.60 -12.39
C ALA A 350 -5.72 36.78 -12.75
N GLN A 351 -6.06 38.00 -12.34
CA GLN A 351 -5.21 39.18 -12.56
C GLN A 351 -3.83 39.04 -11.88
N ILE A 352 -3.78 38.51 -10.65
CA ILE A 352 -2.53 38.27 -9.92
C ILE A 352 -1.67 37.22 -10.65
N LEU A 353 -2.29 36.14 -11.13
CA LEU A 353 -1.61 35.05 -11.82
C LEU A 353 -1.07 35.50 -13.19
N GLU A 354 -1.85 36.23 -13.96
CA GLU A 354 -1.47 36.76 -15.28
C GLU A 354 -0.32 37.77 -15.16
N ALA A 355 -0.36 38.66 -14.16
CA ALA A 355 0.75 39.57 -13.87
C ALA A 355 2.06 38.83 -13.50
N ALA A 356 1.95 37.59 -13.00
CA ALA A 356 3.08 36.72 -12.70
C ALA A 356 3.47 35.77 -13.86
N ASN A 357 2.94 35.99 -15.07
CA ASN A 357 3.16 35.13 -16.25
C ASN A 357 2.79 33.66 -15.98
N LEU A 358 1.66 33.42 -15.32
CA LEU A 358 1.04 32.10 -15.17
C LEU A 358 -0.13 31.99 -16.15
N ILE A 359 -0.36 30.79 -16.68
CA ILE A 359 -1.45 30.54 -17.63
C ILE A 359 -2.74 30.33 -16.82
N THR A 360 -3.75 31.16 -17.03
CA THR A 360 -5.07 31.01 -16.41
C THR A 360 -6.00 30.19 -17.31
N ALA A 361 -7.03 29.59 -16.73
CA ALA A 361 -8.09 28.88 -17.46
C ALA A 361 -9.45 29.06 -16.77
N ALA A 362 -10.51 29.19 -17.57
CA ALA A 362 -11.86 29.43 -17.07
C ALA A 362 -12.59 28.12 -16.72
N SER A 363 -12.34 27.05 -17.47
CA SER A 363 -12.90 25.71 -17.21
C SER A 363 -11.79 24.69 -16.92
N LEU A 364 -12.18 23.54 -16.38
CA LEU A 364 -11.24 22.45 -16.12
C LEU A 364 -10.80 21.78 -17.42
N ASP A 365 -11.69 21.65 -18.41
CA ASP A 365 -11.36 21.14 -19.75
C ASP A 365 -10.31 22.03 -20.43
N GLU A 366 -10.48 23.34 -20.35
CA GLU A 366 -9.51 24.31 -20.87
C GLU A 366 -8.18 24.20 -20.12
N ALA A 367 -8.21 24.11 -18.79
CA ALA A 367 -7.00 23.98 -17.98
C ALA A 367 -6.20 22.72 -18.33
N ALA A 368 -6.88 21.60 -18.53
CA ALA A 368 -6.28 20.35 -18.97
C ALA A 368 -5.65 20.49 -20.36
N ALA A 369 -6.39 20.99 -21.35
CA ALA A 369 -5.88 21.19 -22.71
C ALA A 369 -4.66 22.13 -22.75
N ARG A 370 -4.70 23.24 -22.01
CA ARG A 370 -3.58 24.18 -21.88
C ARG A 370 -2.37 23.52 -21.21
N ALA A 371 -2.58 22.68 -20.18
CA ALA A 371 -1.48 21.99 -19.50
C ALA A 371 -0.79 20.98 -20.42
N VAL A 372 -1.57 20.27 -21.26
CA VAL A 372 -1.04 19.36 -22.29
C VAL A 372 -0.22 20.12 -23.34
N ALA A 373 -0.77 21.21 -23.88
CA ALA A 373 -0.05 22.06 -24.84
C ALA A 373 1.25 22.60 -24.25
N ALA A 374 1.19 23.11 -23.01
CA ALA A 374 2.36 23.64 -22.31
C ALA A 374 3.44 22.57 -22.05
N ALA A 375 3.04 21.34 -21.73
CA ALA A 375 3.97 20.22 -21.56
C ALA A 375 4.67 19.81 -22.87
N ARG A 376 4.02 20.03 -24.02
CA ARG A 376 4.58 19.77 -25.36
C ARG A 376 5.43 20.92 -25.91
N GLY A 377 5.48 22.06 -25.21
CA GLY A 377 6.15 23.26 -25.69
C GLY A 377 5.39 23.99 -26.80
N GLU A 378 4.09 23.72 -26.95
CA GLU A 378 3.20 24.46 -27.84
C GLU A 378 2.85 25.81 -27.20
N ALA A 379 2.78 26.88 -27.99
CA ALA A 379 2.40 28.19 -27.47
C ALA A 379 0.98 28.13 -26.91
N PRO A 380 0.72 28.63 -25.68
CA PRO A 380 -0.63 28.66 -25.13
C PRO A 380 -1.52 29.54 -26.03
N ALA A 381 -2.65 28.99 -26.46
CA ALA A 381 -3.65 29.67 -27.29
C ALA A 381 -4.42 30.76 -26.52
#